data_AF-A0A9N9NSL7-F1
#
_entry.id   AF-A0A9N9NSL7-F1
#
_cell.length_a   1.000
_cell.length_b   1.000
_cell.length_c   1.000
_cell.angle_alpha   90.00
_cell.angle_beta   90.00
_cell.angle_gamma   90.00
#
_symmetry.space_group_name_H-M   'P 1'
#
loop_
_entity.id
_entity.type
_entity.pdbx_description
1 polymer ?
#
loop_
_entity_poly.entity_id
_entity_poly.type
_entity_poly.pdbx_seq_one_letter_code
_entity_poly.pdbx_strand_id
1 'polypeptide(L)'
;QDQINIRIFALISSFGTQQHELQSFFNGSKNKFAITTDAWTSCTNLGFLAITLHWINEHWAMKHILLDMISLHEQHTGSYISKKVLEMISFYGIGSRIISVTTDNAPNMDVFG
;
A
#
# COMPACT_ATOMS: atom_id res chain seq x y z
N GLN A 1 1.20 31.31 0.58
CA GLN A 1 1.25 30.16 -0.35
C GLN A 1 2.50 29.30 -0.12
N ASP A 2 3.65 29.86 0.24
CA ASP A 2 4.95 29.16 0.28
C ASP A 2 5.13 28.13 1.41
N GLN A 3 4.58 28.38 2.59
CA GLN A 3 4.70 27.47 3.75
C GLN A 3 3.94 26.13 3.58
N ILE A 4 2.86 26.12 2.78
CA ILE A 4 2.08 24.91 2.51
C ILE A 4 2.85 23.98 1.56
N ASN A 5 3.42 24.53 0.50
CA ASN A 5 4.21 23.77 -0.46
C ASN A 5 5.49 23.18 0.17
N ILE A 6 6.12 23.90 1.09
CA ILE A 6 7.28 23.39 1.84
C ILE A 6 6.90 22.18 2.70
N ARG A 7 5.76 22.25 3.40
CA ARG A 7 5.27 21.13 4.24
C ARG A 7 4.88 19.92 3.40
N ILE A 8 4.24 20.14 2.24
CA ILE A 8 3.89 19.07 1.30
C ILE A 8 5.16 18.41 0.76
N PHE A 9 6.16 19.19 0.35
CA PHE A 9 7.43 18.65 -0.14
C PHE A 9 8.18 17.87 0.95
N ALA A 10 8.18 18.35 2.19
CA ALA A 10 8.78 17.66 3.32
C ALA A 10 8.06 16.34 3.66
N LEU A 11 6.73 16.32 3.57
CA LEU A 11 5.91 15.10 3.73
C LEU A 11 6.20 14.08 2.63
N ILE A 12 6.23 14.51 1.36
CA ILE A 12 6.55 13.65 0.21
C ILE A 12 7.98 13.11 0.34
N SER A 13 8.93 13.96 0.73
CA SER A 13 10.32 13.56 0.92
C SER A 13 10.46 12.56 2.08
N SER A 14 9.81 12.83 3.22
CA SER A 14 9.76 11.93 4.37
C SER A 14 9.15 10.58 4.02
N PHE A 15 8.07 10.59 3.24
CA PHE A 15 7.43 9.37 2.76
C PHE A 15 8.39 8.58 1.86
N GLY A 16 9.04 9.23 0.90
CA GLY A 16 10.05 8.59 0.03
C GLY A 16 11.24 8.00 0.81
N THR A 17 11.76 8.70 1.82
CA THR A 17 12.82 8.16 2.70
C THR A 17 12.34 6.92 3.45
N GLN A 18 11.12 6.95 4.02
CA GLN A 18 10.54 5.79 4.69
C GLN A 18 10.35 4.60 3.75
N GLN A 19 9.97 4.83 2.49
CA GLN A 19 9.82 3.76 1.50
C GLN A 19 11.14 3.02 1.23
N HIS A 20 12.27 3.73 1.15
CA HIS A 20 13.60 3.12 0.97
C HIS A 20 14.08 2.36 2.20
N GLU A 21 13.82 2.88 3.40
CA GLU A 21 14.14 2.18 4.66
C GLU A 21 13.34 0.88 4.78
N LEU A 22 12.06 0.92 4.42
CA LEU A 22 11.20 -0.27 4.40
C LEU A 22 11.65 -1.29 3.36
N GLN A 23 12.03 -0.86 2.15
CA GLN A 23 12.60 -1.76 1.15
C GLN A 23 13.87 -2.45 1.67
N SER A 24 14.75 -1.71 2.34
CA SER A 24 15.96 -2.26 2.95
C SER A 24 15.64 -3.26 4.05
N PHE A 25 14.68 -2.94 4.93
CA PHE A 25 14.19 -3.84 5.98
C PHE A 25 13.61 -5.13 5.40
N PHE A 26 12.77 -5.05 4.37
CA PHE A 26 12.13 -6.22 3.76
C PHE A 26 13.10 -7.10 2.98
N ASN A 27 14.17 -6.53 2.42
CA ASN A 27 15.22 -7.29 1.72
C ASN A 27 16.05 -8.16 2.68
N GLY A 28 16.28 -7.70 3.91
CA GLY A 28 16.97 -8.47 4.94
C GLY A 28 16.08 -9.50 5.66
N SER A 29 14.76 -9.41 5.48
CA SER A 29 13.78 -10.20 6.23
C SER A 29 13.38 -11.49 5.52
N LYS A 30 13.20 -12.57 6.28
CA LYS A 30 12.59 -13.83 5.81
C LYS A 30 11.10 -13.93 6.11
N ASN A 31 10.48 -12.85 6.60
CA ASN A 31 9.08 -12.84 6.99
C ASN A 31 8.17 -13.12 5.80
N LYS A 32 7.05 -13.78 6.08
CA LYS A 32 5.93 -13.93 5.15
C LYS A 32 4.97 -12.76 5.36
N PHE A 33 4.39 -12.29 4.27
CA PHE A 33 3.58 -11.08 4.27
C PHE A 33 2.17 -11.34 3.75
N ALA A 34 1.18 -10.77 4.43
CA ALA A 34 -0.19 -10.67 3.94
C ALA A 34 -0.47 -9.21 3.58
N ILE A 35 -1.27 -8.98 2.54
CA ILE A 35 -1.69 -7.64 2.15
C ILE A 35 -3.20 -7.54 2.37
N THR A 36 -3.63 -6.40 2.91
CA THR A 36 -5.04 -6.01 2.89
C THR A 36 -5.19 -4.71 2.11
N THR A 37 -6.24 -4.61 1.31
CA THR A 37 -6.66 -3.34 0.71
C THR A 37 -7.99 -2.89 1.31
N ASP A 38 -8.11 -1.58 1.53
CA ASP A 38 -9.34 -0.95 2.01
C ASP A 38 -9.65 0.24 1.11
N ALA A 39 -10.82 0.21 0.46
CA ALA A 39 -11.25 1.23 -0.47
C ALA A 39 -12.44 2.00 0.12
N TRP A 40 -12.36 3.33 0.09
CA TRP A 40 -13.46 4.17 0.56
C TRP A 40 -13.64 5.42 -0.30
N THR A 41 -14.84 5.97 -0.24
CA THR A 41 -15.15 7.28 -0.81
C THR A 41 -15.20 8.31 0.31
N SER A 42 -14.46 9.40 0.17
CA SER A 42 -14.46 10.51 1.14
C SER A 42 -15.80 11.25 1.14
N CYS A 43 -16.02 12.10 2.15
CA CYS A 43 -17.16 13.03 2.18
C CYS A 43 -17.16 14.06 1.03
N THR A 44 -16.03 14.21 0.32
CA THR A 44 -15.87 15.06 -0.87
C THR A 44 -16.00 14.27 -2.18
N ASN A 45 -16.50 13.03 -2.13
CA ASN A 45 -16.70 12.15 -3.27
C ASN A 45 -15.41 11.78 -4.03
N LEU A 46 -14.28 11.73 -3.32
CA LEU A 46 -13.00 11.24 -3.84
C LEU A 46 -12.78 9.79 -3.37
N GLY A 47 -12.43 8.90 -4.29
CA GLY A 47 -12.07 7.52 -3.96
C GLY A 47 -10.63 7.41 -3.47
N PHE A 48 -10.41 6.57 -2.47
CA PHE A 48 -9.09 6.24 -1.96
C PHE A 48 -8.95 4.74 -1.79
N LEU A 49 -7.71 4.25 -1.91
CA LEU A 49 -7.32 2.88 -1.61
C LEU A 49 -6.12 2.89 -0.67
N ALA A 50 -6.26 2.32 0.51
CA ALA A 50 -5.13 2.00 1.38
C ALA A 50 -4.62 0.60 1.07
N ILE A 51 -3.30 0.43 1.00
CA ILE A 51 -2.65 -0.87 0.91
C ILE A 51 -1.81 -1.09 2.16
N THR A 52 -2.21 -2.06 2.99
CA THR A 52 -1.55 -2.36 4.26
C THR A 52 -0.86 -3.72 4.18
N LEU A 53 0.40 -3.76 4.58
CA LEU A 53 1.18 -4.99 4.71
C LEU A 53 1.13 -5.47 6.16
N HIS A 54 0.93 -6.77 6.35
CA HIS A 54 0.88 -7.43 7.64
C HIS A 54 1.92 -8.55 7.68
N TRP A 55 2.56 -8.74 8.82
CA TRP A 55 3.46 -9.88 9.07
C TRP A 55 3.51 -10.22 10.55
N ILE A 56 4.06 -11.39 10.85
CA ILE A 56 4.44 -11.75 12.21
C ILE A 56 5.96 -11.68 12.30
N ASN A 57 6.49 -11.00 13.32
CA ASN A 57 7.93 -10.88 13.52
C ASN A 57 8.50 -12.08 14.32
N GLU A 58 9.81 -12.05 14.55
CA GLU A 58 10.54 -13.11 15.28
C GLU A 58 10.09 -13.28 16.75
N HIS A 59 9.44 -12.26 17.32
CA HIS A 59 8.87 -12.30 18.67
C HIS A 59 7.41 -12.75 18.68
N TRP A 60 6.92 -13.31 17.57
CA TRP A 60 5.54 -13.75 17.42
C TRP A 60 4.50 -12.63 17.61
N ALA A 61 4.90 -11.39 17.34
CA ALA A 61 4.03 -10.22 17.39
C ALA A 61 3.55 -9.86 15.99
N MET A 62 2.24 -9.68 15.84
CA MET A 62 1.65 -9.14 14.63
C MET A 62 2.09 -7.68 14.43
N LYS A 63 2.53 -7.38 13.21
CA LYS A 63 2.95 -6.06 12.76
C LYS A 63 2.19 -5.72 11.48
N HIS A 64 1.91 -4.45 11.31
CA HIS A 64 1.32 -3.93 10.08
C HIS A 64 1.89 -2.55 9.76
N ILE A 65 1.88 -2.20 8.48
CA ILE A 65 2.25 -0.88 8.00
C ILE A 65 1.47 -0.52 6.74
N LEU A 66 1.04 0.74 6.64
CA LEU A 66 0.49 1.31 5.42
C LEU A 66 1.63 1.49 4.41
N LEU A 67 1.61 0.73 3.32
CA LEU A 67 2.65 0.82 2.27
C LEU A 67 2.35 1.90 1.25
N ASP A 68 1.08 2.08 0.91
CA ASP A 68 0.67 3.07 -0.07
C ASP A 68 -0.77 3.51 0.17
N MET A 69 -1.07 4.74 -0.24
CA MET A 69 -2.41 5.31 -0.26
C MET A 69 -2.65 5.98 -1.60
N ILE A 70 -3.53 5.39 -2.41
CA ILE A 70 -3.75 5.78 -3.79
C ILE A 70 -5.06 6.56 -3.89
N SER A 71 -4.98 7.75 -4.46
CA SER A 71 -6.18 8.51 -4.86
C SER A 71 -6.73 7.93 -6.17
N LEU A 72 -7.98 7.50 -6.13
CA LEU A 72 -8.65 6.87 -7.25
C LEU A 72 -9.38 7.94 -8.07
N HIS A 73 -8.78 8.38 -9.18
CA HIS A 73 -9.29 9.51 -9.98
C HIS A 73 -10.14 9.11 -11.20
N GLU A 74 -10.12 7.85 -11.65
CA GLU A 74 -10.90 7.37 -12.80
C GLU A 74 -11.58 6.02 -12.54
N GLN A 75 -12.63 5.73 -13.31
CA GLN A 75 -13.50 4.56 -13.23
C GLN A 75 -12.75 3.31 -12.75
N HIS A 76 -13.00 3.01 -11.48
CA HIS A 76 -12.29 2.01 -10.70
C HIS A 76 -12.59 0.63 -11.27
N THR A 77 -11.69 0.11 -12.09
CA THR A 77 -11.70 -1.31 -12.45
C THR A 77 -10.71 -2.01 -11.54
N GLY A 78 -11.05 -3.20 -11.04
CA GLY A 78 -10.14 -3.99 -10.21
C GLY A 78 -8.80 -4.26 -10.89
N SER A 79 -8.72 -4.16 -12.22
CA SER A 79 -7.49 -4.19 -13.00
C SER A 79 -6.53 -3.02 -12.70
N TYR A 80 -7.04 -1.81 -12.47
CA TYR A 80 -6.19 -0.67 -12.08
C TYR A 80 -5.60 -0.90 -10.69
N ILE A 81 -6.44 -1.36 -9.77
CA ILE A 81 -6.05 -1.60 -8.38
C ILE A 81 -5.06 -2.77 -8.30
N SER A 82 -5.32 -3.86 -9.04
CA SER A 82 -4.38 -4.99 -9.12
C SER A 82 -3.04 -4.58 -9.70
N LYS A 83 -3.02 -3.78 -10.78
CA LYS A 83 -1.79 -3.22 -11.32
C LYS A 83 -1.02 -2.42 -10.28
N LYS A 84 -1.69 -1.56 -9.51
CA LYS A 84 -1.04 -0.75 -8.48
C LYS A 84 -0.48 -1.57 -7.33
N VAL A 85 -1.23 -2.57 -6.86
CA VAL A 85 -0.77 -3.51 -5.84
C VAL A 85 0.47 -4.28 -6.34
N LEU A 86 0.47 -4.73 -7.60
CA LEU A 86 1.62 -5.42 -8.20
C LEU A 86 2.85 -4.52 -8.37
N GLU A 87 2.67 -3.28 -8.82
CA GLU A 87 3.74 -2.28 -8.91
C GLU A 87 4.38 -2.06 -7.53
N MET A 88 3.57 -1.92 -6.49
CA MET A 88 4.02 -1.77 -5.11
C MET A 88 4.76 -3.02 -4.61
N ILE A 89 4.21 -4.22 -4.82
CA ILE A 89 4.86 -5.49 -4.42
C ILE A 89 6.23 -5.63 -5.09
N SER A 90 6.32 -5.26 -6.37
CA SER A 90 7.57 -5.27 -7.13
C SER A 90 8.54 -4.23 -6.59
N PHE A 91 8.08 -3.02 -6.28
CA PHE A 91 8.91 -1.96 -5.71
C PHE A 91 9.58 -2.41 -4.40
N TYR A 92 8.85 -3.05 -3.49
CA TYR A 92 9.42 -3.54 -2.23
C TYR A 92 10.19 -4.87 -2.34
N GLY A 93 10.19 -5.54 -3.50
CA GLY A 93 10.91 -6.81 -3.68
C GLY A 93 10.37 -7.96 -2.80
N ILE A 94 9.07 -7.93 -2.48
CA ILE A 94 8.43 -8.87 -1.53
C ILE A 94 7.56 -9.95 -2.21
N GLY A 95 7.47 -9.97 -3.54
CA GLY A 95 6.53 -10.83 -4.29
C GLY A 95 6.57 -12.30 -3.93
N SER A 96 7.75 -12.91 -3.80
CA SER A 96 7.91 -14.33 -3.42
C SER A 96 7.57 -14.64 -1.96
N ARG A 97 7.28 -13.61 -1.15
CA ARG A 97 6.96 -13.70 0.27
C ARG A 97 5.51 -13.33 0.58
N ILE A 98 4.73 -12.90 -0.41
CA ILE A 98 3.29 -12.66 -0.25
C ILE A 98 2.56 -14.01 -0.13
N ILE A 99 1.78 -14.18 0.94
CA ILE A 99 0.98 -15.39 1.20
C ILE A 99 -0.52 -15.18 0.96
N SER A 100 -0.98 -13.94 1.02
CA SER A 100 -2.38 -13.58 0.74
C SER A 100 -2.50 -12.10 0.38
N VAL A 101 -3.50 -11.80 -0.43
CA VAL A 101 -4.01 -10.45 -0.67
C VAL A 101 -5.49 -10.52 -0.38
N THR A 102 -5.96 -9.70 0.57
CA THR A 102 -7.38 -9.59 0.93
C THR A 102 -7.86 -8.22 0.54
N THR A 103 -8.94 -8.16 -0.21
CA THR A 103 -9.53 -6.90 -0.65
C THR A 103 -10.88 -6.71 0.01
N ASP A 104 -11.24 -5.49 0.34
CA ASP A 104 -12.60 -5.17 0.70
C ASP A 104 -13.53 -5.38 -0.50
N ASN A 105 -14.74 -5.87 -0.23
CA ASN A 105 -15.72 -6.24 -1.26
C ASN A 105 -16.44 -5.00 -1.84
N ALA A 106 -15.66 -3.99 -2.23
CA ALA A 106 -16.18 -2.90 -3.04
C ALA A 106 -16.51 -3.45 -4.44
N PRO A 107 -17.66 -3.09 -5.04
CA PRO A 107 -18.17 -3.70 -6.28
C PRO A 107 -17.26 -3.56 -7.51
N ASN A 108 -16.17 -2.81 -7.38
CA ASN A 108 -15.13 -2.58 -8.38
C ASN A 108 -13.93 -3.53 -8.28
N MET A 109 -13.81 -4.39 -7.27
CA MET A 109 -12.58 -5.15 -6.94
C MET A 109 -12.48 -6.57 -7.55
N ASP A 110 -13.33 -6.91 -8.52
CA ASP A 110 -13.56 -8.29 -9.00
C ASP A 110 -12.47 -8.89 -9.94
N VAL A 111 -11.18 -8.52 -9.79
CA VAL A 111 -10.12 -8.84 -10.79
C VAL A 111 -8.84 -9.44 -10.20
N PHE A 112 -8.88 -9.99 -8.99
CA PHE A 112 -7.77 -10.81 -8.46
C PHE A 112 -8.09 -12.31 -8.62
N GLY A 113 -8.34 -12.73 -9.86
CA GLY A 113 -8.54 -14.13 -10.27
C GLY A 113 -7.49 -14.56 -11.27
#